data_AF-A0A8J3VRP5-F1
#
_entry.id   AF-A0A8J3VRP5-F1
#
_cell.length_a   1.000
_cell.length_b   1.000
_cell.length_c   1.000
_cell.angle_alpha   90.00
_cell.angle_beta   90.00
_cell.angle_gamma   90.00
#
_symmetry.space_group_name_H-M   'P 1'
#
loop_
_entity.id
_entity.type
_entity.pdbx_description
1 polymer ?
#
loop_
_entity_poly.entity_id
_entity_poly.type
_entity_poly.pdbx_seq_one_letter_code
_entity_poly.pdbx_strand_id
1 'polypeptide(L)'
;MRAAKFSVRAFTRARSRQLALLFLLCAIPAAVESYLVRYVGGLHTSLQVTPQISALWPYGSFHDLRWVLVYHRTWAQFVAFSVAAIVLRGVFCALLIAVAWPPKVARPPVSVLIRRSVVAAAVFGAVLTPWAALSVALSDVSLGLFLLGEVAPLLILAPFLQRAGMVPSWWRGLPPAATVGISVANFVTLTAGGGLVGYVPDGWEVVAAAVIGGCNGFLWGLAVRVDVRSTAVRWARIPVSPIAVAVVAALMFGLGSVSQRGVDRAHRGEPPTLAEVEARAAEQPVIFVAGYNSSYGGEPSGFTPPIIRYSYEGLDERGRPKPYHPTDTHQSLVTSARLLATQIAKIHKDTGHRVSILGESEGTLITQYYLRTTPHLEVDLVALLSPLVRAGRVYYPPPGAHTGWGIATGWELRGILGALSLTAGLPNSPDEPFLRSLLNNAPLFRGKQLLCPVAGVETIALLPTLDASANPPGLSPQISVVEIPAPHGLLIDNPGARQRIIDFFNAKQVQPRHRWDYALIQSVGAAWQTPALKVQLNPVWDTVAGVPTQRHHPDRCLPR
;
A
#
# COMPACT_ATOMS: atom_id res chain seq x y z
N MET A 1 -1.72 -59.66 14.61
CA MET A 1 -1.85 -58.89 13.33
C MET A 1 -3.16 -58.10 13.17
N ARG A 2 -4.35 -58.59 13.61
CA ARG A 2 -5.63 -57.84 13.49
C ARG A 2 -5.72 -56.58 14.38
N ALA A 3 -5.17 -56.60 15.59
CA ALA A 3 -5.16 -55.44 16.50
C ALA A 3 -4.31 -54.26 15.99
N ALA A 4 -3.17 -54.53 15.34
CA ALA A 4 -2.32 -53.50 14.75
C ALA A 4 -3.00 -52.79 13.56
N LYS A 5 -3.75 -53.51 12.72
CA LYS A 5 -4.53 -52.92 11.61
C LYS A 5 -5.68 -52.04 12.10
N PHE A 6 -6.29 -52.37 13.25
CA PHE A 6 -7.38 -51.57 13.85
C PHE A 6 -6.85 -50.25 14.43
N SER A 7 -5.68 -50.30 15.10
CA SER A 7 -5.00 -49.12 15.67
C SER A 7 -4.56 -48.11 14.60
N VAL A 8 -4.01 -48.58 13.48
CA VAL A 8 -3.59 -47.70 12.37
C VAL A 8 -4.80 -47.01 11.72
N ARG A 9 -5.90 -47.73 11.49
CA ARG A 9 -7.13 -47.16 10.89
C ARG A 9 -7.82 -46.13 11.79
N ALA A 10 -7.84 -46.35 13.10
CA ALA A 10 -8.41 -45.40 14.05
C ALA A 10 -7.58 -44.11 14.13
N PHE A 11 -6.24 -44.23 14.13
CA PHE A 11 -5.31 -43.11 14.14
C PHE A 11 -5.40 -42.26 12.86
N THR A 12 -5.48 -42.90 11.69
CA THR A 12 -5.64 -42.18 10.41
C THR A 12 -6.98 -41.47 10.32
N ARG A 13 -8.07 -42.07 10.81
CA ARG A 13 -9.41 -41.46 10.83
C ARG A 13 -9.49 -40.25 11.77
N ALA A 14 -8.89 -40.34 12.96
CA ALA A 14 -8.83 -39.22 13.91
C ALA A 14 -8.03 -38.04 13.35
N ARG A 15 -6.89 -38.31 12.71
CA ARG A 15 -6.06 -37.30 12.04
C ARG A 15 -6.79 -36.65 10.86
N SER A 16 -7.51 -37.43 10.05
CA SER A 16 -8.31 -36.92 8.94
C SER A 16 -9.43 -35.98 9.43
N ARG A 17 -10.15 -36.36 10.50
CA ARG A 17 -11.17 -35.50 11.12
C ARG A 17 -10.60 -34.20 11.67
N GLN A 18 -9.45 -34.25 12.33
CA GLN A 18 -8.76 -33.07 12.85
C GLN A 18 -8.38 -32.09 11.73
N LEU A 19 -7.83 -32.60 10.62
CA LEU A 19 -7.47 -31.78 9.47
C LEU A 19 -8.71 -31.19 8.78
N ALA A 20 -9.79 -31.96 8.62
CA ALA A 20 -11.04 -31.46 8.08
C ALA A 20 -11.64 -30.34 8.95
N LEU A 21 -11.60 -30.50 10.28
CA LEU A 21 -12.08 -29.47 11.20
C LEU A 21 -11.22 -28.19 11.13
N LEU A 22 -9.89 -28.32 11.08
CA LEU A 22 -8.99 -27.16 10.90
C LEU A 22 -9.24 -26.45 9.57
N PHE A 23 -9.42 -27.22 8.50
CA PHE A 23 -9.76 -26.66 7.19
C PHE A 23 -11.05 -25.85 7.28
N LEU A 24 -12.14 -26.43 7.82
CA LEU A 24 -13.42 -25.73 7.94
C LEU A 24 -13.36 -24.50 8.85
N LEU A 25 -12.69 -24.60 10.00
CA LEU A 25 -12.55 -23.50 10.95
C LEU A 25 -11.79 -22.30 10.37
N CYS A 26 -10.93 -22.53 9.38
CA CYS A 26 -10.19 -21.45 8.72
C CYS A 26 -10.82 -21.02 7.38
N ALA A 27 -11.43 -21.95 6.63
CA ALA A 27 -12.10 -21.67 5.36
C ALA A 27 -13.37 -20.84 5.55
N ILE A 28 -14.18 -21.15 6.56
CA ILE A 28 -15.47 -20.48 6.78
C ILE A 28 -15.27 -18.99 7.10
N PRO A 29 -14.42 -18.56 8.06
CA PRO A 29 -14.19 -17.14 8.30
C PRO A 29 -13.68 -16.39 7.08
N ALA A 30 -12.76 -16.98 6.30
CA ALA A 30 -12.24 -16.36 5.08
C ALA A 30 -13.33 -16.18 4.00
N ALA A 31 -14.20 -17.18 3.80
CA ALA A 31 -15.35 -17.05 2.89
C ALA A 31 -16.37 -16.03 3.39
N VAL A 32 -16.69 -16.03 4.69
CA VAL A 32 -17.62 -15.08 5.29
C VAL A 32 -17.09 -13.66 5.14
N GLU A 33 -15.82 -13.41 5.44
CA GLU A 33 -15.23 -12.09 5.27
C GLU A 33 -15.21 -11.67 3.79
N SER A 34 -14.78 -12.54 2.88
CA SER A 34 -14.82 -12.27 1.43
C SER A 34 -16.22 -11.90 0.95
N TYR A 35 -17.25 -12.63 1.42
CA TYR A 35 -18.64 -12.33 1.15
C TYR A 35 -19.06 -10.96 1.70
N LEU A 36 -18.73 -10.66 2.96
CA LEU A 36 -19.08 -9.38 3.60
C LEU A 36 -18.38 -8.21 2.92
N VAL A 37 -17.08 -8.32 2.65
CA VAL A 37 -16.27 -7.29 1.97
C VAL A 37 -16.83 -7.02 0.57
N ARG A 38 -17.19 -8.05 -0.19
CA ARG A 38 -17.74 -7.92 -1.54
C ARG A 38 -19.17 -7.37 -1.53
N TYR A 39 -20.10 -8.09 -0.92
CA TYR A 39 -21.53 -7.88 -1.12
C TYR A 39 -22.17 -6.91 -0.14
N VAL A 40 -21.61 -6.77 1.07
CA VAL A 40 -22.11 -5.84 2.09
C VAL A 40 -21.31 -4.54 2.07
N GLY A 41 -19.97 -4.65 2.01
CA GLY A 41 -19.06 -3.52 1.98
C GLY A 41 -18.98 -2.84 0.62
N GLY A 42 -19.04 -3.58 -0.48
CA GLY A 42 -18.71 -3.08 -1.82
C GLY A 42 -17.21 -2.72 -1.96
N LEU A 43 -16.35 -3.42 -1.22
CA LEU A 43 -14.92 -3.15 -1.11
C LEU A 43 -14.10 -4.14 -1.98
N HIS A 44 -14.38 -4.15 -3.28
CA HIS A 44 -13.77 -5.09 -4.23
C HIS A 44 -12.23 -5.10 -4.18
N THR A 45 -11.61 -3.94 -3.98
CA THR A 45 -10.16 -3.79 -3.93
C THR A 45 -9.52 -4.25 -2.62
N SER A 46 -10.31 -4.83 -1.71
CA SER A 46 -9.84 -5.35 -0.41
C SER A 46 -10.11 -6.84 -0.27
N LEU A 47 -10.61 -7.51 -1.31
CA LEU A 47 -10.89 -8.95 -1.27
C LEU A 47 -9.61 -9.78 -1.09
N GLN A 48 -8.50 -9.31 -1.62
CA GLN A 48 -7.21 -10.01 -1.62
C GLN A 48 -6.61 -10.18 -0.21
N VAL A 49 -7.06 -9.39 0.77
CA VAL A 49 -6.60 -9.54 2.17
C VAL A 49 -7.44 -10.52 2.98
N THR A 50 -8.65 -10.88 2.53
CA THR A 50 -9.62 -11.67 3.31
C THR A 50 -9.18 -13.08 3.70
N PRO A 51 -8.29 -13.78 2.96
CA PRO A 51 -7.78 -15.06 3.45
C PRO A 51 -6.94 -14.93 4.73
N GLN A 52 -6.47 -13.72 5.07
CA GLN A 52 -5.60 -13.49 6.21
C GLN A 52 -6.34 -13.52 7.55
N ILE A 53 -7.67 -13.43 7.57
CA ILE A 53 -8.45 -13.56 8.80
C ILE A 53 -8.21 -14.88 9.53
N SER A 54 -7.74 -15.93 8.84
CA SER A 54 -7.41 -17.21 9.45
C SER A 54 -5.91 -17.53 9.53
N ALA A 55 -5.06 -16.58 9.16
CA ALA A 55 -3.61 -16.76 9.11
C ALA A 55 -3.00 -17.07 10.47
N LEU A 56 -1.80 -17.66 10.45
CA LEU A 56 -0.97 -17.75 11.65
C LEU A 56 -0.55 -16.36 12.14
N TRP A 57 -0.31 -16.24 13.43
CA TRP A 57 0.34 -15.06 13.99
C TRP A 57 1.74 -14.87 13.41
N PRO A 58 2.21 -13.62 13.22
CA PRO A 58 1.53 -12.35 13.50
C PRO A 58 0.64 -11.85 12.35
N TYR A 59 0.59 -12.54 11.21
CA TYR A 59 -0.11 -12.06 10.01
C TYR A 59 -1.60 -11.81 10.25
N GLY A 60 -2.27 -12.69 11.02
CA GLY A 60 -3.67 -12.48 11.42
C GLY A 60 -3.90 -11.23 12.29
N SER A 61 -2.97 -10.90 13.21
CA SER A 61 -3.04 -9.63 13.97
C SER A 61 -2.91 -8.42 13.06
N PHE A 62 -1.93 -8.48 12.14
CA PHE A 62 -1.65 -7.38 11.24
C PHE A 62 -2.82 -7.12 10.28
N HIS A 63 -3.49 -8.18 9.84
CA HIS A 63 -4.76 -8.10 9.13
C HIS A 63 -5.81 -7.31 9.94
N ASP A 64 -6.06 -7.70 11.20
CA ASP A 64 -7.09 -7.07 12.02
C ASP A 64 -6.79 -5.58 12.31
N LEU A 65 -5.52 -5.26 12.62
CA LEU A 65 -5.08 -3.89 12.87
C LEU A 65 -5.34 -2.97 11.68
N ARG A 66 -5.09 -3.42 10.45
CA ARG A 66 -5.35 -2.61 9.25
C ARG A 66 -6.82 -2.26 9.09
N TRP A 67 -7.73 -3.16 9.45
CA TRP A 67 -9.16 -2.86 9.47
C TRP A 67 -9.53 -1.88 10.59
N VAL A 68 -9.04 -2.13 11.82
CA VAL A 68 -9.32 -1.28 12.98
C VAL A 68 -8.84 0.15 12.75
N LEU A 69 -7.63 0.33 12.21
CA LEU A 69 -7.02 1.64 11.98
C LEU A 69 -7.74 2.44 10.88
N VAL A 70 -8.31 1.78 9.87
CA VAL A 70 -9.09 2.47 8.82
C VAL A 70 -10.52 2.76 9.26
N TYR A 71 -11.18 1.80 9.92
CA TYR A 71 -12.62 1.81 10.15
C TYR A 71 -12.99 2.15 11.60
N HIS A 72 -12.68 3.37 12.06
CA HIS A 72 -13.22 3.94 13.29
C HIS A 72 -13.42 5.46 13.17
N ARG A 73 -14.47 6.03 13.76
CA ARG A 73 -14.76 7.49 13.72
C ARG A 73 -14.47 8.23 15.01
N THR A 74 -14.42 7.50 16.13
CA THR A 74 -14.22 8.06 17.47
C THR A 74 -13.23 7.20 18.25
N TRP A 75 -12.63 7.78 19.30
CA TRP A 75 -11.77 7.03 20.22
C TRP A 75 -12.49 5.85 20.88
N ALA A 76 -13.77 6.02 21.24
CA ALA A 76 -14.57 4.93 21.81
C ALA A 76 -14.73 3.76 20.82
N GLN A 77 -14.98 4.04 19.53
CA GLN A 77 -15.02 3.01 18.50
C GLN A 77 -13.66 2.36 18.30
N PHE A 78 -12.58 3.13 18.28
CA PHE A 78 -11.21 2.58 18.18
C PHE A 78 -10.91 1.61 19.32
N VAL A 79 -11.21 2.00 20.57
CA VAL A 79 -11.00 1.13 21.74
C VAL A 79 -11.89 -0.11 21.65
N ALA A 80 -13.18 0.05 21.32
CA ALA A 80 -14.11 -1.08 21.20
C ALA A 80 -13.67 -2.07 20.11
N PHE A 81 -13.28 -1.59 18.93
CA PHE A 81 -12.81 -2.43 17.83
C PHE A 81 -11.45 -3.07 18.12
N SER A 82 -10.53 -2.36 18.79
CA SER A 82 -9.25 -2.93 19.24
C SER A 82 -9.46 -4.05 20.26
N VAL A 83 -10.32 -3.84 21.26
CA VAL A 83 -10.66 -4.88 22.25
C VAL A 83 -11.35 -6.07 21.57
N ALA A 84 -12.32 -5.82 20.69
CA ALA A 84 -12.99 -6.87 19.95
C ALA A 84 -12.00 -7.67 19.08
N ALA A 85 -11.12 -6.99 18.34
CA ALA A 85 -10.07 -7.64 17.54
C ALA A 85 -9.19 -8.53 18.42
N ILE A 86 -8.67 -8.02 19.55
CA ILE A 86 -7.82 -8.77 20.49
C ILE A 86 -8.55 -10.01 21.04
N VAL A 87 -9.78 -9.85 21.52
CA VAL A 87 -10.54 -10.94 22.16
C VAL A 87 -10.95 -11.99 21.14
N LEU A 88 -11.58 -11.59 20.03
CA LEU A 88 -12.06 -12.52 19.00
C LEU A 88 -10.90 -13.29 18.39
N ARG A 89 -9.82 -12.59 18.04
CA ARG A 89 -8.60 -13.21 17.52
C ARG A 89 -7.97 -14.16 18.54
N GLY A 90 -7.83 -13.74 19.80
CA GLY A 90 -7.26 -14.57 20.86
C GLY A 90 -8.07 -15.86 21.08
N VAL A 91 -9.39 -15.76 21.15
CA VAL A 91 -10.30 -16.91 21.28
C VAL A 91 -10.23 -17.82 20.04
N PHE A 92 -10.26 -17.23 18.85
CA PHE A 92 -10.18 -17.98 17.60
C PHE A 92 -8.87 -18.76 17.47
N CYS A 93 -7.73 -18.13 17.76
CA CYS A 93 -6.45 -18.82 17.75
C CYS A 93 -6.35 -19.87 18.85
N ALA A 94 -6.92 -19.64 20.04
CA ALA A 94 -6.99 -20.67 21.08
C ALA A 94 -7.79 -21.89 20.63
N LEU A 95 -8.89 -21.71 19.89
CA LEU A 95 -9.67 -22.79 19.29
C LEU A 95 -8.83 -23.57 18.25
N LEU A 96 -8.15 -22.87 17.35
CA LEU A 96 -7.28 -23.50 16.35
C LEU A 96 -6.15 -24.29 17.01
N ILE A 97 -5.50 -23.74 18.03
CA ILE A 97 -4.46 -24.42 18.82
C ILE A 97 -5.03 -25.65 19.53
N ALA A 98 -6.20 -25.51 20.15
CA ALA A 98 -6.86 -26.58 20.88
C ALA A 98 -7.24 -27.75 19.96
N VAL A 99 -7.71 -27.46 18.74
CA VAL A 99 -8.05 -28.46 17.73
C VAL A 99 -6.80 -29.05 17.10
N ALA A 100 -5.76 -28.28 16.82
CA ALA A 100 -4.50 -28.73 16.22
C ALA A 100 -3.60 -29.52 17.19
N TRP A 101 -3.95 -29.59 18.47
CA TRP A 101 -3.12 -30.20 19.49
C TRP A 101 -2.81 -31.69 19.20
N PRO A 102 -1.54 -32.15 19.35
CA PRO A 102 -1.20 -33.54 19.04
C PRO A 102 -1.81 -34.54 20.05
N PRO A 103 -2.37 -35.69 19.60
CA PRO A 103 -3.11 -36.64 20.45
C PRO A 103 -2.27 -37.40 21.51
N LYS A 104 -0.94 -37.24 21.50
CA LYS A 104 -0.01 -37.90 22.45
C LYS A 104 0.74 -36.91 23.35
N VAL A 105 0.36 -35.63 23.32
CA VAL A 105 0.96 -34.60 24.16
C VAL A 105 -0.12 -34.03 25.05
N ALA A 106 0.15 -33.95 26.36
CA ALA A 106 -0.79 -33.38 27.31
C ALA A 106 -1.17 -31.96 26.87
N ARG A 107 -2.48 -31.73 26.66
CA ARG A 107 -3.00 -30.43 26.28
C ARG A 107 -3.31 -29.61 27.52
N PRO A 108 -2.89 -28.33 27.60
CA PRO A 108 -3.38 -27.42 28.62
C PRO A 108 -4.92 -27.31 28.58
N PRO A 109 -5.56 -26.96 29.70
CA PRO A 109 -6.98 -26.62 29.70
C PRO A 109 -7.29 -25.50 28.69
N VAL A 110 -8.46 -25.55 28.07
CA VAL A 110 -8.86 -24.57 27.03
C VAL A 110 -8.85 -23.14 27.57
N SER A 111 -9.25 -22.92 28.83
CA SER A 111 -9.17 -21.62 29.50
C SER A 111 -7.75 -21.03 29.53
N VAL A 112 -6.74 -21.87 29.71
CA VAL A 112 -5.32 -21.45 29.68
C VAL A 112 -4.90 -21.08 28.26
N LEU A 113 -5.34 -21.85 27.25
CA LEU A 113 -5.07 -21.53 25.85
C LEU A 113 -5.72 -20.20 25.43
N ILE A 114 -6.96 -19.95 25.86
CA ILE A 114 -7.66 -18.68 25.64
C ILE A 114 -6.88 -17.54 26.28
N ARG A 115 -6.57 -17.63 27.58
CA ARG A 115 -5.83 -16.58 28.28
C ARG A 115 -4.50 -16.26 27.60
N ARG A 116 -3.71 -17.29 27.27
CA ARG A 116 -2.41 -17.12 26.59
C ARG A 116 -2.55 -16.48 25.22
N SER A 117 -3.57 -16.88 24.45
CA SER A 117 -3.77 -16.39 23.08
C SER A 117 -4.33 -14.96 23.07
N VAL A 118 -5.19 -14.59 24.02
CA VAL A 118 -5.65 -13.20 24.20
C VAL A 118 -4.51 -12.28 24.63
N VAL A 119 -3.65 -12.73 25.56
CA VAL A 119 -2.43 -11.98 25.93
C VAL A 119 -1.50 -11.83 24.72
N ALA A 120 -1.30 -12.89 23.94
CA ALA A 120 -0.52 -12.82 22.70
C ALA A 120 -1.13 -11.83 21.70
N ALA A 121 -2.44 -11.87 21.50
CA ALA A 121 -3.17 -10.95 20.64
C ALA A 121 -2.95 -9.48 21.04
N ALA A 122 -3.03 -9.18 22.34
CA ALA A 122 -2.81 -7.84 22.86
C ALA A 122 -1.36 -7.38 22.66
N VAL A 123 -0.39 -8.25 22.92
CA VAL A 123 1.04 -7.96 22.70
C VAL A 123 1.32 -7.72 21.22
N PHE A 124 0.79 -8.56 20.33
CA PHE A 124 0.97 -8.38 18.89
C PHE A 124 0.24 -7.16 18.36
N GLY A 125 -0.93 -6.83 18.91
CA GLY A 125 -1.58 -5.55 18.71
C GLY A 125 -0.59 -4.43 18.96
N ALA A 126 -0.16 -4.27 20.22
CA ALA A 126 0.76 -3.19 20.62
C ALA A 126 2.07 -3.16 19.83
N VAL A 127 2.68 -4.32 19.55
CA VAL A 127 3.94 -4.40 18.80
C VAL A 127 3.73 -4.02 17.35
N LEU A 128 2.65 -4.45 16.69
CA LEU A 128 2.49 -4.28 15.25
C LEU A 128 1.76 -2.99 14.88
N THR A 129 1.08 -2.31 15.81
CA THR A 129 0.33 -1.08 15.50
C THR A 129 1.18 -0.03 14.79
N PRO A 130 2.45 0.26 15.18
CA PRO A 130 3.24 1.26 14.48
C PRO A 130 3.44 0.96 12.99
N TRP A 131 3.70 -0.31 12.65
CA TRP A 131 3.83 -0.75 11.26
C TRP A 131 2.49 -0.76 10.53
N ALA A 132 1.40 -1.09 11.21
CA ALA A 132 0.06 -1.05 10.65
C ALA A 132 -0.44 0.39 10.44
N ALA A 133 -0.05 1.34 11.29
CA ALA A 133 -0.34 2.76 11.12
C ALA A 133 0.47 3.33 9.95
N LEU A 134 1.77 3.00 9.88
CA LEU A 134 2.59 3.36 8.72
C LEU A 134 2.00 2.78 7.42
N SER A 135 1.55 1.52 7.40
CA SER A 135 0.93 0.97 6.19
C SER A 135 -0.37 1.64 5.78
N VAL A 136 -1.10 2.23 6.73
CA VAL A 136 -2.26 3.07 6.45
C VAL A 136 -1.81 4.36 5.75
N ALA A 137 -0.83 5.09 6.29
CA ALA A 137 -0.32 6.32 5.66
C ALA A 137 0.37 6.08 4.31
N LEU A 138 1.21 5.06 4.22
CA LEU A 138 1.97 4.76 2.99
C LEU A 138 1.06 4.29 1.86
N SER A 139 -0.11 3.73 2.20
CA SER A 139 -1.16 3.44 1.23
C SER A 139 -1.76 4.69 0.57
N ASP A 140 -1.58 5.90 1.13
CA ASP A 140 -2.04 7.14 0.50
C ASP A 140 -1.14 7.59 -0.65
N VAL A 141 0.15 7.29 -0.61
CA VAL A 141 1.07 7.62 -1.72
C VAL A 141 1.22 6.48 -2.72
N SER A 142 0.76 5.26 -2.40
CA SER A 142 0.74 4.11 -3.31
C SER A 142 2.09 3.79 -3.99
N LEU A 143 3.17 3.83 -3.20
CA LEU A 143 4.52 3.52 -3.66
C LEU A 143 4.90 2.07 -3.31
N GLY A 144 5.41 1.32 -4.30
CA GLY A 144 5.72 -0.10 -4.11
C GLY A 144 6.87 -0.38 -3.14
N LEU A 145 7.84 0.54 -3.04
CA LEU A 145 8.96 0.45 -2.10
C LEU A 145 8.48 0.45 -0.64
N PHE A 146 7.44 1.23 -0.35
CA PHE A 146 6.89 1.33 1.01
C PHE A 146 6.16 0.07 1.44
N LEU A 147 5.44 -0.57 0.52
CA LEU A 147 4.83 -1.87 0.77
C LEU A 147 5.88 -2.93 1.14
N LEU A 148 7.04 -2.94 0.48
CA LEU A 148 8.16 -3.82 0.84
C LEU A 148 8.70 -3.50 2.24
N GLY A 149 8.81 -2.21 2.57
CA GLY A 149 9.19 -1.73 3.90
C GLY A 149 8.24 -2.15 5.02
N GLU A 150 6.95 -2.36 4.73
CA GLU A 150 5.94 -2.85 5.68
C GLU A 150 5.99 -4.37 5.87
N VAL A 151 6.17 -5.10 4.77
CA VAL A 151 6.17 -6.57 4.77
C VAL A 151 7.44 -7.15 5.41
N ALA A 152 8.59 -6.51 5.22
CA ALA A 152 9.86 -6.99 5.75
C ALA A 152 9.89 -7.14 7.29
N PRO A 153 9.46 -6.16 8.10
CA PRO A 153 9.28 -6.31 9.54
C PRO A 153 8.42 -7.52 9.93
N LEU A 154 7.30 -7.72 9.24
CA LEU A 154 6.40 -8.85 9.52
C LEU A 154 7.07 -10.19 9.23
N LEU A 155 7.77 -10.29 8.09
CA LEU A 155 8.54 -11.48 7.73
C LEU A 155 9.61 -11.81 8.76
N ILE A 156 10.33 -10.81 9.25
CA ILE A 156 11.38 -10.98 10.26
C ILE A 156 10.78 -11.40 11.60
N LEU A 157 9.71 -10.73 12.05
CA LEU A 157 9.10 -10.99 13.35
C LEU A 157 8.31 -12.29 13.41
N ALA A 158 7.74 -12.74 12.28
CA ALA A 158 6.85 -13.89 12.23
C ALA A 158 7.35 -15.15 12.95
N PRO A 159 8.57 -15.66 12.66
CA PRO A 159 9.07 -16.86 13.33
C PRO A 159 9.23 -16.71 14.85
N PHE A 160 9.50 -15.50 15.34
CA PHE A 160 9.70 -15.23 16.77
C PHE A 160 8.37 -15.07 17.54
N LEU A 161 7.29 -14.71 16.85
CA LEU A 161 5.98 -14.49 17.44
C LEU A 161 5.06 -15.71 17.28
N GLN A 162 5.25 -16.54 16.25
CA GLN A 162 4.36 -17.66 15.91
C GLN A 162 4.10 -18.65 17.06
N ARG A 163 5.07 -18.86 17.96
CA ARG A 163 4.98 -19.79 19.10
C ARG A 163 4.03 -19.33 20.21
N ALA A 164 3.58 -18.08 20.19
CA ALA A 164 2.72 -17.55 21.24
C ALA A 164 1.37 -18.25 21.29
N GLY A 165 0.80 -18.35 22.49
CA GLY A 165 -0.41 -19.16 22.73
C GLY A 165 -0.15 -20.67 22.79
N MET A 166 0.81 -21.20 22.03
CA MET A 166 1.13 -22.62 21.96
C MET A 166 2.00 -23.09 23.14
N VAL A 167 3.04 -22.32 23.47
CA VAL A 167 4.00 -22.64 24.54
C VAL A 167 4.16 -21.47 25.54
N PRO A 168 4.42 -21.74 26.84
CA PRO A 168 4.49 -20.67 27.85
C PRO A 168 5.70 -19.74 27.68
N SER A 169 6.85 -20.27 27.26
CA SER A 169 8.11 -19.54 27.07
C SER A 169 8.34 -19.15 25.61
N TRP A 170 7.27 -18.80 24.88
CA TRP A 170 7.32 -18.50 23.45
C TRP A 170 8.27 -17.34 23.10
N TRP A 171 8.45 -16.40 24.02
CA TRP A 171 9.31 -15.22 23.87
C TRP A 171 10.80 -15.50 24.12
N ARG A 172 11.14 -16.72 24.57
CA ARG A 172 12.51 -17.15 24.84
C ARG A 172 13.01 -18.18 23.84
N GLY A 173 14.30 -18.07 23.55
CA GLY A 173 15.04 -18.97 22.69
C GLY A 173 14.69 -18.86 21.21
N LEU A 174 15.63 -19.30 20.37
CA LEU A 174 15.49 -19.22 18.93
C LEU A 174 14.36 -20.14 18.43
N PRO A 175 13.54 -19.68 17.48
CA PRO A 175 12.54 -20.54 16.87
C PRO A 175 13.22 -21.72 16.14
N PRO A 176 12.66 -22.93 16.20
CA PRO A 176 13.12 -24.04 15.38
C PRO A 176 13.12 -23.66 13.89
N ALA A 177 14.06 -24.22 13.10
CA ALA A 177 14.12 -23.97 11.66
C ALA A 177 12.80 -24.34 10.95
N ALA A 178 12.11 -25.37 11.44
CA ALA A 178 10.79 -25.75 10.95
C ALA A 178 9.73 -24.65 11.21
N THR A 179 9.79 -23.95 12.35
CA THR A 179 8.92 -22.82 12.66
C THR A 179 9.17 -21.67 11.68
N VAL A 180 10.44 -21.37 11.39
CA VAL A 180 10.82 -20.39 10.34
C VAL A 180 10.26 -20.79 8.97
N GLY A 181 10.45 -22.04 8.56
CA GLY A 181 9.91 -22.56 7.30
C GLY A 181 8.39 -22.46 7.22
N ILE A 182 7.67 -22.70 8.33
CA ILE A 182 6.21 -22.55 8.39
C ILE A 182 5.80 -21.07 8.32
N SER A 183 6.51 -20.15 8.98
CA SER A 183 6.24 -18.71 8.88
C SER A 183 6.39 -18.23 7.44
N VAL A 184 7.47 -18.63 6.76
CA VAL A 184 7.70 -18.31 5.34
C VAL A 184 6.62 -18.96 4.45
N ALA A 185 6.28 -20.22 4.69
CA ALA A 185 5.21 -20.89 3.95
C ALA A 185 3.85 -20.20 4.14
N ASN A 186 3.55 -19.69 5.33
CA ASN A 186 2.35 -18.89 5.57
C ASN A 186 2.39 -17.59 4.78
N PHE A 187 3.49 -16.84 4.81
CA PHE A 187 3.65 -15.65 3.97
C PHE A 187 3.42 -15.94 2.48
N VAL A 188 4.03 -17.00 1.95
CA VAL A 188 3.86 -17.41 0.55
C VAL A 188 2.40 -17.79 0.27
N THR A 189 1.76 -18.53 1.18
CA THR A 189 0.34 -18.93 1.07
C THR A 189 -0.57 -17.70 1.02
N LEU A 190 -0.36 -16.70 1.87
CA LEU A 190 -1.16 -15.48 1.90
C LEU A 190 -0.91 -14.62 0.65
N THR A 191 0.34 -14.53 0.20
CA THR A 191 0.74 -13.76 -0.98
C THR A 191 0.15 -14.36 -2.25
N ALA A 192 0.35 -15.67 -2.46
CA ALA A 192 -0.23 -16.39 -3.60
C ALA A 192 -1.75 -16.46 -3.51
N GLY A 193 -2.29 -16.60 -2.30
CA GLY A 193 -3.74 -16.67 -2.06
C GLY A 193 -4.46 -15.36 -2.34
N GLY A 194 -3.89 -14.21 -1.92
CA GLY A 194 -4.43 -12.90 -2.28
C GLY A 194 -4.35 -12.65 -3.79
N GLY A 195 -3.26 -13.09 -4.44
CA GLY A 195 -3.14 -13.08 -5.90
C GLY A 195 -4.21 -13.92 -6.59
N LEU A 196 -4.46 -15.15 -6.10
CA LEU A 196 -5.51 -16.01 -6.63
C LEU A 196 -6.89 -15.37 -6.49
N VAL A 197 -7.21 -14.82 -5.31
CA VAL A 197 -8.48 -14.11 -5.07
C VAL A 197 -8.65 -12.93 -6.02
N GLY A 198 -7.56 -12.21 -6.34
CA GLY A 198 -7.59 -11.11 -7.31
C GLY A 198 -7.66 -11.53 -8.79
N TYR A 199 -7.37 -12.80 -9.10
CA TYR A 199 -7.31 -13.32 -10.46
C TYR A 199 -8.58 -14.08 -10.88
N VAL A 200 -9.28 -14.71 -9.93
CA VAL A 200 -10.49 -15.49 -10.24
C VAL A 200 -11.64 -14.60 -10.71
N PRO A 201 -12.56 -15.09 -11.57
CA PRO A 201 -13.72 -14.34 -11.99
C PRO A 201 -14.66 -13.95 -10.84
N ASP A 202 -15.48 -12.94 -11.09
CA ASP A 202 -16.53 -12.50 -10.17
C ASP A 202 -17.39 -13.66 -9.65
N GLY A 203 -17.57 -13.72 -8.33
CA GLY A 203 -18.30 -14.78 -7.62
C GLY A 203 -17.39 -15.91 -7.10
N TRP A 204 -16.25 -16.18 -7.75
CA TRP A 204 -15.32 -17.23 -7.33
C TRP A 204 -14.36 -16.79 -6.22
N GLU A 205 -14.29 -15.50 -5.90
CA GLU A 205 -13.39 -14.95 -4.87
C GLU A 205 -13.70 -15.53 -3.48
N VAL A 206 -14.98 -15.78 -3.19
CA VAL A 206 -15.42 -16.38 -1.91
C VAL A 206 -14.90 -17.82 -1.79
N VAL A 207 -14.96 -18.58 -2.89
CA VAL A 207 -14.46 -19.96 -2.94
C VAL A 207 -12.93 -19.97 -2.83
N ALA A 208 -12.25 -19.10 -3.59
CA ALA A 208 -10.80 -18.95 -3.51
C ALA A 208 -10.35 -18.58 -2.10
N ALA A 209 -11.02 -17.61 -1.46
CA ALA A 209 -10.74 -17.23 -0.08
C ALA A 209 -10.96 -18.39 0.90
N ALA A 210 -12.04 -19.18 0.74
CA ALA A 210 -12.26 -20.38 1.54
C ALA A 210 -11.13 -21.41 1.38
N VAL A 211 -10.69 -21.69 0.15
CA VAL A 211 -9.61 -22.65 -0.11
C VAL A 211 -8.31 -22.21 0.55
N ILE A 212 -7.92 -20.94 0.38
CA ILE A 212 -6.70 -20.38 1.00
C ILE A 212 -6.83 -20.34 2.52
N GLY A 213 -7.99 -19.95 3.05
CA GLY A 213 -8.29 -20.04 4.48
C GLY A 213 -8.11 -21.48 4.98
N GLY A 214 -8.60 -22.47 4.25
CA GLY A 214 -8.39 -23.89 4.54
C GLY A 214 -6.92 -24.31 4.55
N CYS A 215 -6.09 -23.79 3.64
CA CYS A 215 -4.64 -23.97 3.65
C CYS A 215 -3.99 -23.42 4.92
N ASN A 216 -4.47 -22.28 5.44
CA ASN A 216 -4.01 -21.78 6.75
C ASN A 216 -4.31 -22.80 7.87
N GLY A 217 -5.46 -23.48 7.82
CA GLY A 217 -5.80 -24.55 8.77
C GLY A 217 -4.78 -25.70 8.78
N PHE A 218 -4.26 -26.07 7.61
CA PHE A 218 -3.18 -27.05 7.51
C PHE A 218 -1.88 -26.53 8.15
N LEU A 219 -1.51 -25.28 7.88
CA LEU A 219 -0.33 -24.63 8.46
C LEU A 219 -0.43 -24.51 9.99
N TRP A 220 -1.61 -24.20 10.54
CA TRP A 220 -1.88 -24.25 11.98
C TRP A 220 -1.62 -25.64 12.57
N GLY A 221 -2.09 -26.70 11.89
CA GLY A 221 -1.84 -28.08 12.27
C GLY A 221 -0.35 -28.46 12.27
N LEU A 222 0.44 -27.90 11.35
CA LEU A 222 1.89 -28.07 11.31
C LEU A 222 2.59 -27.29 12.42
N ALA A 223 2.30 -26.00 12.57
CA ALA A 223 2.93 -25.13 13.56
C ALA A 223 2.77 -25.66 14.97
N VAL A 224 1.53 -25.95 15.39
CA VAL A 224 1.24 -26.46 16.73
C VAL A 224 1.96 -27.79 16.97
N ARG A 225 2.02 -28.68 15.97
CA ARG A 225 2.72 -29.96 16.10
C ARG A 225 4.23 -29.79 16.26
N VAL A 226 4.84 -28.90 15.48
CA VAL A 226 6.27 -28.61 15.52
C VAL A 226 6.63 -27.96 16.85
N ASP A 227 5.92 -26.89 17.21
CA ASP A 227 6.27 -26.05 18.35
C ASP A 227 6.00 -26.74 19.69
N VAL A 228 4.94 -27.55 19.80
CA VAL A 228 4.62 -28.29 21.03
C VAL A 228 5.52 -29.51 21.23
N ARG A 229 6.05 -30.11 20.15
CA ARG A 229 6.95 -31.29 20.24
C ARG A 229 8.42 -30.93 20.32
N SER A 230 8.79 -29.68 20.06
CA SER A 230 10.17 -29.24 20.13
C SER A 230 10.67 -29.26 21.59
N THR A 231 11.48 -30.25 21.94
CA THR A 231 12.01 -30.46 23.30
C THR A 231 13.27 -29.65 23.58
N ALA A 232 14.04 -29.28 22.54
CA ALA A 232 15.27 -28.52 22.66
C ALA A 232 15.15 -27.17 21.94
N VAL A 233 15.14 -26.09 22.71
CA VAL A 233 15.16 -24.71 22.19
C VAL A 233 16.56 -24.14 22.43
N ARG A 234 17.27 -23.78 21.35
CA ARG A 234 18.56 -23.08 21.47
C ARG A 234 18.35 -21.73 22.16
N TRP A 235 19.25 -21.36 23.05
CA TRP A 235 19.18 -20.10 23.82
C TRP A 235 17.90 -19.95 24.67
N ALA A 236 17.41 -21.03 25.27
CA ALA A 236 16.13 -21.06 26.02
C ALA A 236 15.97 -20.01 27.15
N ARG A 237 17.06 -19.37 27.60
CA ARG A 237 17.03 -18.29 28.61
C ARG A 237 17.00 -16.88 28.01
N ILE A 238 17.38 -16.73 26.74
CA ILE A 238 17.51 -15.43 26.08
C ILE A 238 16.14 -14.95 25.60
N PRO A 239 15.77 -13.67 25.85
CA PRO A 239 14.51 -13.07 25.38
C PRO A 239 14.58 -12.74 23.88
N VAL A 240 14.69 -13.76 23.03
CA VAL A 240 14.91 -13.58 21.60
C VAL A 240 13.79 -12.78 20.93
N SER A 241 12.51 -13.02 21.26
CA SER A 241 11.41 -12.28 20.59
C SER A 241 11.42 -10.79 20.94
N PRO A 242 11.56 -10.36 22.20
CA PRO A 242 11.78 -8.95 22.53
C PRO A 242 13.00 -8.33 21.84
N ILE A 243 14.12 -9.05 21.74
CA ILE A 243 15.31 -8.57 21.03
C ILE A 243 15.00 -8.36 19.54
N ALA A 244 14.34 -9.32 18.90
CA ALA A 244 13.94 -9.20 17.50
C ALA A 244 13.02 -7.99 17.26
N VAL A 245 12.04 -7.76 18.14
CA VAL A 245 11.17 -6.56 18.10
C VAL A 245 12.01 -5.29 18.24
N ALA A 246 12.92 -5.22 19.20
CA ALA A 246 13.78 -4.05 19.40
C ALA A 246 14.69 -3.78 18.19
N VAL A 247 15.25 -4.84 17.58
CA VAL A 247 16.08 -4.72 16.37
C VAL A 247 15.25 -4.22 15.18
N VAL A 248 14.06 -4.78 14.96
CA VAL A 248 13.19 -4.36 13.85
C VAL A 248 12.68 -2.92 14.06
N ALA A 249 12.35 -2.54 15.29
CA ALA A 249 12.04 -1.15 15.64
C ALA A 249 13.24 -0.24 15.38
N ALA A 250 14.45 -0.61 15.82
CA ALA A 250 15.67 0.17 15.58
C ALA A 250 15.97 0.33 14.09
N LEU A 251 15.74 -0.70 13.27
CA LEU A 251 15.88 -0.62 11.81
C LEU A 251 14.90 0.40 11.20
N MET A 252 13.66 0.49 11.70
CA MET A 252 12.70 1.50 11.27
C MET A 252 13.24 2.93 11.50
N PHE A 253 13.83 3.20 12.67
CA PHE A 253 14.45 4.49 12.98
C PHE A 253 15.77 4.73 12.21
N GLY A 254 16.53 3.67 11.90
CA GLY A 254 17.82 3.76 11.21
C GLY A 254 17.73 3.94 9.69
N LEU A 255 16.82 3.23 9.01
CA LEU A 255 16.67 3.21 7.54
C LEU A 255 16.19 4.56 6.96
N GLY A 256 15.44 5.35 7.74
CA GLY A 256 15.01 6.69 7.34
C GLY A 256 16.19 7.63 7.01
N SER A 257 17.34 7.43 7.67
CA SER A 257 18.54 8.26 7.47
C SER A 257 19.40 7.87 6.25
N VAL A 258 19.27 6.63 5.76
CA VAL A 258 20.09 6.09 4.65
C VAL A 258 19.38 6.27 3.31
N SER A 259 18.06 6.07 3.27
CA SER A 259 17.25 6.22 2.06
C SER A 259 17.27 7.63 1.48
N GLN A 260 17.20 8.66 2.34
CA GLN A 260 17.29 10.06 1.91
C GLN A 260 18.62 10.40 1.24
N ARG A 261 19.75 9.96 1.78
CA ARG A 261 21.07 10.26 1.16
C ARG A 261 21.22 9.66 -0.23
N GLY A 262 20.45 8.62 -0.55
CA GLY A 262 20.35 8.04 -1.88
C GLY A 262 19.47 8.86 -2.83
N VAL A 263 18.29 9.27 -2.36
CA VAL A 263 17.33 10.10 -3.12
C VAL A 263 17.88 11.52 -3.36
N ASP A 264 18.46 12.15 -2.33
CA ASP A 264 19.11 13.47 -2.42
C ASP A 264 20.29 13.48 -3.40
N ARG A 265 20.96 12.34 -3.60
CA ARG A 265 22.02 12.22 -4.61
C ARG A 265 21.48 12.02 -6.02
N ALA A 266 20.32 11.37 -6.15
CA ALA A 266 19.67 11.16 -7.43
C ALA A 266 18.94 12.42 -7.95
N HIS A 267 18.53 13.33 -7.06
CA HIS A 267 17.82 14.58 -7.41
C HIS A 267 18.70 15.83 -7.46
N ARG A 268 20.01 15.71 -7.17
CA ARG A 268 20.98 16.79 -7.37
C ARG A 268 21.48 16.79 -8.80
N GLY A 269 20.72 17.43 -9.68
CA GLY A 269 21.14 17.70 -11.04
C GLY A 269 20.02 17.46 -12.04
N GLU A 270 20.00 18.31 -13.06
CA GLU A 270 19.15 18.11 -14.22
C GLU A 270 19.47 16.77 -14.87
N PRO A 271 18.50 15.87 -15.08
CA PRO A 271 18.74 14.66 -15.84
C PRO A 271 19.26 15.09 -17.23
N PRO A 272 20.47 14.66 -17.66
CA PRO A 272 21.00 14.96 -18.99
C PRO A 272 20.05 14.48 -20.12
N THR A 273 19.09 13.65 -19.75
CA THR A 273 18.08 12.98 -20.56
C THR A 273 16.86 13.86 -20.88
N LEU A 274 16.56 14.91 -20.10
CA LEU A 274 15.53 15.91 -20.47
C LEU A 274 15.95 16.71 -21.69
N ALA A 275 17.24 17.04 -21.80
CA ALA A 275 17.84 17.69 -22.98
C ALA A 275 17.62 16.90 -24.28
N GLU A 276 17.55 15.57 -24.23
CA GLU A 276 17.28 14.75 -25.41
C GLU A 276 15.79 14.73 -25.81
N VAL A 277 14.89 14.79 -24.83
CA VAL A 277 13.45 14.98 -25.09
C VAL A 277 13.24 16.39 -25.65
N GLU A 278 13.88 17.39 -25.06
CA GLU A 278 13.93 18.79 -25.52
C GLU A 278 14.41 18.92 -26.96
N ALA A 279 15.51 18.26 -27.32
CA ALA A 279 16.09 18.35 -28.66
C ALA A 279 15.22 17.68 -29.75
N ARG A 280 14.22 16.88 -29.39
CA ARG A 280 13.47 16.03 -30.34
C ARG A 280 11.96 16.26 -30.33
N ALA A 281 11.41 16.96 -29.35
CA ALA A 281 10.01 17.40 -29.29
C ALA A 281 9.90 18.81 -29.91
N ALA A 282 9.85 18.90 -31.24
CA ALA A 282 10.22 20.15 -31.94
C ALA A 282 9.05 21.13 -32.24
N GLU A 283 7.79 20.78 -31.98
CA GLU A 283 6.65 21.55 -32.51
C GLU A 283 5.80 22.28 -31.46
N GLN A 284 5.93 21.98 -30.17
CA GLN A 284 5.11 22.59 -29.10
C GLN A 284 5.91 22.79 -27.81
N PRO A 285 5.64 23.85 -27.03
CA PRO A 285 6.22 24.01 -25.70
C PRO A 285 5.74 22.91 -24.76
N VAL A 286 6.67 22.33 -24.00
CA VAL A 286 6.39 21.30 -23.01
C VAL A 286 6.74 21.85 -21.63
N ILE A 287 5.83 21.72 -20.65
CA ILE A 287 6.11 22.04 -19.25
C ILE A 287 6.37 20.76 -18.45
N PHE A 288 7.53 20.67 -17.79
CA PHE A 288 7.90 19.55 -16.93
C PHE A 288 7.56 19.84 -15.46
N VAL A 289 6.71 18.99 -14.87
CA VAL A 289 6.26 19.06 -13.48
C VAL A 289 6.91 17.94 -12.68
N ALA A 290 7.95 18.28 -11.92
CA ALA A 290 8.74 17.34 -11.12
C ALA A 290 7.98 16.82 -9.89
N GLY A 291 8.47 15.72 -9.31
CA GLY A 291 7.87 15.04 -8.16
C GLY A 291 8.19 15.66 -6.79
N TYR A 292 7.72 14.98 -5.73
CA TYR A 292 7.92 15.34 -4.33
C TYR A 292 9.41 15.35 -3.94
N ASN A 293 9.83 16.30 -3.11
CA ASN A 293 11.23 16.55 -2.72
C ASN A 293 12.21 16.83 -3.88
N SER A 294 11.70 17.21 -5.06
CA SER A 294 12.55 17.69 -6.16
C SER A 294 13.09 19.10 -5.88
N SER A 295 14.06 19.55 -6.68
CA SER A 295 14.59 20.91 -6.61
C SER A 295 14.90 21.45 -7.99
N TYR A 296 14.90 22.76 -8.14
CA TYR A 296 15.23 23.43 -9.40
C TYR A 296 16.08 24.67 -9.15
N GLY A 297 17.20 24.76 -9.85
CA GLY A 297 18.18 25.83 -9.71
C GLY A 297 17.85 27.15 -10.42
N GLY A 298 16.79 27.21 -11.23
CA GLY A 298 16.44 28.42 -11.99
C GLY A 298 17.12 28.54 -13.36
N GLU A 299 17.93 27.56 -13.74
CA GLU A 299 18.65 27.57 -15.02
C GLU A 299 17.69 27.28 -16.20
N PRO A 300 17.84 27.98 -17.34
CA PRO A 300 17.05 27.71 -18.55
C PRO A 300 17.53 26.42 -19.24
N SER A 301 16.63 25.70 -19.92
CA SER A 301 16.93 24.43 -20.60
C SER A 301 17.94 24.54 -21.75
N GLY A 302 18.18 25.75 -22.29
CA GLY A 302 19.20 25.98 -23.33
C GLY A 302 18.82 25.54 -24.75
N PHE A 303 17.62 24.97 -24.98
CA PHE A 303 17.11 24.53 -26.30
C PHE A 303 15.90 25.35 -26.79
N THR A 304 15.59 25.24 -28.09
CA THR A 304 14.47 25.94 -28.75
C THR A 304 13.66 24.98 -29.64
N PRO A 305 12.34 24.76 -29.42
CA PRO A 305 11.56 25.25 -28.28
C PRO A 305 12.01 24.57 -26.96
N PRO A 306 12.05 25.30 -25.85
CA PRO A 306 12.51 24.75 -24.57
C PRO A 306 11.44 23.84 -23.94
N ILE A 307 11.86 22.75 -23.27
CA ILE A 307 11.07 22.28 -22.12
C ILE A 307 11.21 23.34 -21.03
N ILE A 308 10.07 23.76 -20.50
CA ILE A 308 9.95 24.77 -19.45
C ILE A 308 9.76 24.04 -18.13
N ARG A 309 10.56 24.37 -17.13
CA ARG A 309 10.42 23.77 -15.80
C ARG A 309 9.26 24.44 -15.06
N TYR A 310 8.34 23.64 -14.56
CA TYR A 310 7.38 24.12 -13.58
C TYR A 310 8.12 24.51 -12.29
N SER A 311 7.83 25.70 -11.77
CA SER A 311 8.31 26.13 -10.47
C SER A 311 7.22 26.06 -9.41
N TYR A 312 7.52 25.40 -8.29
CA TYR A 312 6.66 25.38 -7.09
C TYR A 312 6.56 26.77 -6.43
N GLU A 313 7.52 27.66 -6.67
CA GLU A 313 7.56 29.06 -6.21
C GLU A 313 6.92 30.04 -7.22
N GLY A 314 6.50 29.54 -8.39
CA GLY A 314 5.87 30.32 -9.44
C GLY A 314 6.85 31.09 -10.34
N LEU A 315 6.40 32.22 -10.88
CA LEU A 315 7.14 33.01 -11.85
C LEU A 315 7.75 34.28 -11.22
N ASP A 316 8.89 34.73 -11.76
CA ASP A 316 9.48 36.04 -11.48
C ASP A 316 8.75 37.17 -12.22
N GLU A 317 9.17 38.42 -11.99
CA GLU A 317 8.59 39.61 -12.65
C GLU A 317 8.70 39.60 -14.18
N ARG A 318 9.65 38.83 -14.72
CA ARG A 318 9.88 38.64 -16.15
C ARG A 318 9.10 37.46 -16.71
N GLY A 319 8.33 36.76 -15.88
CA GLY A 319 7.56 35.58 -16.26
C GLY A 319 8.40 34.31 -16.38
N ARG A 320 9.59 34.26 -15.78
CA ARG A 320 10.46 33.07 -15.78
C ARG A 320 10.23 32.22 -14.53
N PRO A 321 10.29 30.89 -14.61
CA PRO A 321 10.18 30.02 -13.44
C PRO A 321 11.25 30.33 -12.39
N LYS A 322 10.82 30.51 -11.13
CA LYS A 322 11.75 30.74 -10.01
C LYS A 322 12.46 29.43 -9.61
N PRO A 323 13.70 29.49 -9.09
CA PRO A 323 14.28 28.35 -8.40
C PRO A 323 13.41 27.94 -7.20
N TYR A 324 13.44 26.66 -6.84
CA TYR A 324 12.74 26.13 -5.66
C TYR A 324 13.53 25.00 -5.00
N HIS A 325 13.26 24.78 -3.72
CA HIS A 325 13.85 23.78 -2.85
C HIS A 325 12.90 22.60 -2.60
N PRO A 326 13.40 21.45 -2.10
CA PRO A 326 12.57 20.28 -1.80
C PRO A 326 11.35 20.58 -0.92
N THR A 327 11.47 21.49 0.05
CA THR A 327 10.39 21.88 0.96
C THR A 327 9.22 22.56 0.26
N ASP A 328 9.46 23.19 -0.89
CA ASP A 328 8.42 23.93 -1.63
C ASP A 328 7.44 22.96 -2.32
N THR A 329 7.86 21.70 -2.51
CA THR A 329 6.99 20.60 -2.97
C THR A 329 5.97 20.18 -1.92
N HIS A 330 6.13 20.55 -0.64
CA HIS A 330 5.21 20.13 0.43
C HIS A 330 3.91 20.95 0.44
N GLN A 331 3.78 21.92 -0.46
CA GLN A 331 2.58 22.75 -0.59
C GLN A 331 1.37 21.95 -1.08
N SER A 332 0.17 22.53 -0.97
CA SER A 332 -1.04 21.83 -1.36
C SER A 332 -1.13 21.60 -2.87
N LEU A 333 -1.72 20.48 -3.29
CA LEU A 333 -2.06 20.19 -4.70
C LEU A 333 -2.89 21.31 -5.33
N VAL A 334 -3.74 21.98 -4.55
CA VAL A 334 -4.56 23.12 -5.00
C VAL A 334 -3.70 24.31 -5.37
N THR A 335 -2.73 24.65 -4.51
CA THR A 335 -1.76 25.72 -4.76
C THR A 335 -0.92 25.39 -5.98
N SER A 336 -0.36 24.18 -6.04
CA SER A 336 0.47 23.73 -7.14
C SER A 336 -0.29 23.74 -8.48
N ALA A 337 -1.54 23.27 -8.51
CA ALA A 337 -2.35 23.30 -9.72
C ALA A 337 -2.69 24.72 -10.20
N ARG A 338 -2.91 25.66 -9.27
CA ARG A 338 -3.11 27.08 -9.62
C ARG A 338 -1.84 27.69 -10.21
N LEU A 339 -0.68 27.39 -9.64
CA LEU A 339 0.60 27.83 -10.18
C LEU A 339 0.87 27.23 -11.56
N LEU A 340 0.50 25.96 -11.76
CA LEU A 340 0.61 25.28 -13.05
C LEU A 340 -0.26 25.98 -14.10
N ALA A 341 -1.52 26.32 -13.76
CA ALA A 341 -2.41 27.07 -14.64
C ALA A 341 -1.81 28.43 -15.05
N THR A 342 -1.28 29.19 -14.09
CA THR A 342 -0.62 30.49 -14.36
C THR A 342 0.58 30.35 -15.29
N GLN A 343 1.41 29.32 -15.08
CA GLN A 343 2.59 29.06 -15.88
C GLN A 343 2.22 28.64 -17.31
N ILE A 344 1.25 27.73 -17.47
CA ILE A 344 0.72 27.32 -18.77
C ILE A 344 0.15 28.52 -19.54
N ALA A 345 -0.66 29.36 -18.89
CA ALA A 345 -1.25 30.53 -19.52
C ALA A 345 -0.17 31.53 -20.00
N LYS A 346 0.91 31.70 -19.22
CA LYS A 346 2.05 32.52 -19.63
C LYS A 346 2.75 31.95 -20.85
N ILE A 347 3.06 30.65 -20.85
CA ILE A 347 3.70 29.96 -21.97
C ILE A 347 2.85 30.07 -23.23
N HIS A 348 1.54 29.80 -23.12
CA HIS A 348 0.61 29.92 -24.24
C HIS A 348 0.56 31.34 -24.79
N LYS A 349 0.51 32.36 -23.90
CA LYS A 349 0.51 33.76 -24.30
C LYS A 349 1.79 34.19 -25.03
N ASP A 350 2.94 33.71 -24.58
CA ASP A 350 4.24 34.08 -25.16
C ASP A 350 4.50 33.39 -26.50
N THR A 351 4.07 32.13 -26.62
CA THR A 351 4.39 31.29 -27.78
C THR A 351 3.26 31.23 -28.81
N GLY A 352 2.01 31.50 -28.42
CA GLY A 352 0.83 31.26 -29.24
C GLY A 352 0.48 29.78 -29.44
N HIS A 353 1.29 28.86 -28.90
CA HIS A 353 1.13 27.42 -29.07
C HIS A 353 0.43 26.79 -27.86
N ARG A 354 -0.26 25.67 -28.08
CA ARG A 354 -0.73 24.82 -26.98
C ARG A 354 0.46 24.20 -26.24
N VAL A 355 0.28 23.93 -24.97
CA VAL A 355 1.30 23.47 -24.04
C VAL A 355 1.09 22.00 -23.73
N SER A 356 2.13 21.21 -23.96
CA SER A 356 2.19 19.81 -23.53
C SER A 356 2.66 19.71 -22.07
N ILE A 357 2.16 18.76 -21.29
CA ILE A 357 2.60 18.56 -19.89
C ILE A 357 3.33 17.22 -19.75
N LEU A 358 4.51 17.26 -19.13
CA LEU A 358 5.24 16.07 -18.68
C LEU A 358 5.28 16.05 -17.15
N GLY A 359 4.43 15.25 -16.52
CA GLY A 359 4.35 15.16 -15.06
C GLY A 359 5.02 13.90 -14.52
N GLU A 360 5.80 14.02 -13.43
CA GLU A 360 6.44 12.88 -12.76
C GLU A 360 6.00 12.76 -11.30
N SER A 361 5.68 11.54 -10.84
CA SER A 361 5.34 11.25 -9.44
C SER A 361 4.22 12.19 -8.93
N GLU A 362 4.47 13.03 -7.91
CA GLU A 362 3.57 14.11 -7.47
C GLU A 362 3.06 14.99 -8.62
N GLY A 363 3.93 15.33 -9.59
CA GLY A 363 3.56 16.15 -10.74
C GLY A 363 2.40 15.58 -11.55
N THR A 364 2.21 14.25 -11.52
CA THR A 364 1.04 13.60 -12.14
C THR A 364 -0.27 13.92 -11.40
N LEU A 365 -0.23 14.03 -10.06
CA LEU A 365 -1.37 14.42 -9.24
C LEU A 365 -1.71 15.89 -9.44
N ILE A 366 -0.71 16.77 -9.50
CA ILE A 366 -0.88 18.20 -9.78
C ILE A 366 -1.53 18.40 -11.14
N THR A 367 -0.99 17.72 -12.17
CA THR A 367 -1.50 17.78 -13.54
C THR A 367 -2.96 17.32 -13.61
N GLN A 368 -3.28 16.18 -13.00
CA GLN A 368 -4.64 15.66 -12.99
C GLN A 368 -5.60 16.53 -12.19
N TYR A 369 -5.15 17.13 -11.09
CA TYR A 369 -5.95 18.08 -10.34
C TYR A 369 -6.26 19.33 -11.19
N TYR A 370 -5.25 19.93 -11.83
CA TYR A 370 -5.41 21.07 -12.74
C TYR A 370 -6.44 20.77 -13.85
N LEU A 371 -6.23 19.69 -14.60
CA LEU A 371 -7.08 19.28 -15.73
C LEU A 371 -8.54 18.97 -15.35
N ARG A 372 -8.79 18.66 -14.08
CA ARG A 372 -10.13 18.33 -13.57
C ARG A 372 -10.83 19.51 -12.90
N THR A 373 -10.09 20.52 -12.47
CA THR A 373 -10.62 21.63 -11.67
C THR A 373 -10.54 22.98 -12.37
N THR A 374 -9.79 23.08 -13.45
CA THR A 374 -9.51 24.33 -14.15
C THR A 374 -9.75 24.17 -15.65
N PRO A 375 -10.31 25.18 -16.35
CA PRO A 375 -10.31 25.24 -17.81
C PRO A 375 -8.88 25.10 -18.36
N HIS A 376 -8.72 24.33 -19.43
CA HIS A 376 -7.43 23.91 -19.98
C HIS A 376 -7.46 23.86 -21.51
N LEU A 377 -7.96 24.93 -22.14
CA LEU A 377 -8.03 25.02 -23.60
C LEU A 377 -6.65 25.13 -24.25
N GLU A 378 -5.66 25.51 -23.44
CA GLU A 378 -4.26 25.70 -23.79
C GLU A 378 -3.47 24.38 -23.79
N VAL A 379 -4.05 23.26 -23.36
CA VAL A 379 -3.35 21.96 -23.22
C VAL A 379 -3.98 20.92 -24.13
N ASP A 380 -3.15 20.15 -24.82
CA ASP A 380 -3.59 19.06 -25.72
C ASP A 380 -2.88 17.72 -25.50
N LEU A 381 -1.66 17.70 -24.95
CA LEU A 381 -0.89 16.47 -24.70
C LEU A 381 -0.41 16.38 -23.25
N VAL A 382 -0.53 15.18 -22.66
CA VAL A 382 -0.06 14.91 -21.29
C VAL A 382 0.64 13.56 -21.21
N ALA A 383 1.86 13.54 -20.70
CA ALA A 383 2.59 12.34 -20.36
C ALA A 383 2.75 12.22 -18.83
N LEU A 384 2.21 11.15 -18.26
CA LEU A 384 2.26 10.86 -16.82
C LEU A 384 3.35 9.81 -16.56
N LEU A 385 4.42 10.20 -15.86
CA LEU A 385 5.53 9.32 -15.49
C LEU A 385 5.41 8.90 -14.02
N SER A 386 5.41 7.59 -13.77
CA SER A 386 5.24 7.03 -12.43
C SER A 386 4.01 7.59 -11.70
N PRO A 387 2.83 7.62 -12.32
CA PRO A 387 1.63 8.12 -11.67
C PRO A 387 1.28 7.27 -10.44
N LEU A 388 0.88 7.93 -9.35
CA LEU A 388 0.49 7.28 -8.09
C LEU A 388 -0.93 6.72 -8.19
N VAL A 389 -1.06 5.58 -8.87
CA VAL A 389 -2.35 4.96 -9.14
C VAL A 389 -2.99 4.47 -7.84
N ARG A 390 -4.17 5.01 -7.49
CA ARG A 390 -4.89 4.83 -6.22
C ARG A 390 -4.32 5.58 -5.01
N ALA A 391 -3.73 6.75 -5.21
CA ALA A 391 -3.42 7.61 -4.08
C ALA A 391 -4.67 7.95 -3.22
N GLY A 392 -4.42 8.26 -1.95
CA GLY A 392 -5.40 8.69 -0.97
C GLY A 392 -6.42 7.61 -0.57
N ARG A 393 -6.06 6.33 -0.40
CA ARG A 393 -7.04 5.24 -0.13
C ARG A 393 -7.64 5.24 1.27
N VAL A 394 -7.02 5.93 2.21
CA VAL A 394 -7.48 5.99 3.60
C VAL A 394 -7.82 7.43 3.96
N TYR A 395 -8.13 7.66 5.22
CA TYR A 395 -8.28 9.01 5.76
C TYR A 395 -7.90 9.00 7.23
N TYR A 396 -7.38 10.12 7.69
CA TYR A 396 -7.31 10.48 9.09
C TYR A 396 -7.56 11.99 9.18
N PRO A 397 -8.28 12.48 10.20
CA PRO A 397 -8.63 13.88 10.30
C PRO A 397 -7.44 14.72 10.84
N PRO A 398 -7.43 16.04 10.60
CA PRO A 398 -6.39 16.95 11.10
C PRO A 398 -6.35 17.00 12.65
N PRO A 399 -5.27 17.50 13.28
CA PRO A 399 -5.07 17.42 14.73
C PRO A 399 -6.15 18.13 15.56
N GLY A 400 -6.84 19.13 15.00
CA GLY A 400 -7.94 19.84 15.67
C GLY A 400 -9.30 19.11 15.63
N ALA A 401 -9.41 17.96 14.96
CA ALA A 401 -10.67 17.25 14.85
C ALA A 401 -10.93 16.34 16.05
N HIS A 402 -12.17 16.32 16.53
CA HIS A 402 -12.61 15.46 17.63
C HIS A 402 -13.28 14.16 17.17
N THR A 403 -13.67 14.08 15.90
CA THR A 403 -14.25 12.89 15.26
C THR A 403 -13.82 12.83 13.79
N GLY A 404 -13.91 11.65 13.19
CA GLY A 404 -13.57 11.42 11.78
C GLY A 404 -12.97 10.03 11.59
N TRP A 405 -13.12 9.48 10.39
CA TRP A 405 -12.55 8.18 10.07
C TRP A 405 -11.03 8.21 10.24
N GLY A 406 -10.48 7.25 10.99
CA GLY A 406 -9.04 7.13 11.24
C GLY A 406 -8.49 8.10 12.30
N ILE A 407 -9.32 8.64 13.20
CA ILE A 407 -8.87 9.61 14.21
C ILE A 407 -7.70 9.13 15.08
N ALA A 408 -7.76 7.91 15.63
CA ALA A 408 -6.68 7.36 16.43
C ALA A 408 -5.42 7.12 15.59
N THR A 409 -5.60 6.68 14.35
CA THR A 409 -4.49 6.48 13.40
C THR A 409 -3.78 7.78 13.07
N GLY A 410 -4.50 8.89 12.87
CA GLY A 410 -3.88 10.20 12.67
C GLY A 410 -3.01 10.62 13.86
N TRP A 411 -3.47 10.38 15.09
CA TRP A 411 -2.68 10.66 16.30
C TRP A 411 -1.46 9.76 16.44
N GLU A 412 -1.60 8.46 16.13
CA GLU A 412 -0.48 7.53 16.14
C GLU A 412 0.58 7.90 15.10
N LEU A 413 0.17 8.25 13.88
CA LEU A 413 1.07 8.71 12.82
C LEU A 413 1.85 9.96 13.23
N ARG A 414 1.19 10.93 13.88
CA ARG A 414 1.85 12.13 14.42
C ARG A 414 2.91 11.76 15.48
N GLY A 415 2.59 10.81 16.35
CA GLY A 415 3.53 10.31 17.36
C GLY A 415 4.74 9.63 16.73
N ILE A 416 4.52 8.74 15.75
CA ILE A 416 5.59 8.01 15.05
C ILE A 416 6.48 8.95 14.26
N LEU A 417 5.90 9.81 13.43
CA LEU A 417 6.66 10.75 12.59
C LEU A 417 7.35 11.83 13.42
N GLY A 418 6.71 12.31 14.50
CA GLY A 418 7.35 13.21 15.47
C GLY A 418 8.54 12.56 16.20
N ALA A 419 8.50 11.25 16.48
CA ALA A 419 9.65 10.54 17.02
C ALA A 419 10.76 10.37 15.96
N LEU A 420 10.42 10.06 14.72
CA LEU A 420 11.37 9.91 13.61
C LEU A 420 12.07 11.24 13.27
N SER A 421 11.37 12.37 13.36
CA SER A 421 11.97 13.69 13.10
C SER A 421 13.08 14.04 14.09
N LEU A 422 13.01 13.54 15.34
CA LEU A 422 14.07 13.75 16.34
C LEU A 422 15.40 13.07 15.97
N THR A 423 15.34 11.94 15.26
CA THR A 423 16.51 11.13 14.96
C THR A 423 17.05 11.31 13.54
N ALA A 424 16.18 11.68 12.59
CA ALA A 424 16.50 11.65 11.17
C ALA A 424 16.46 13.03 10.48
N GLY A 425 16.10 14.11 11.19
CA GLY A 425 16.04 15.45 10.59
C GLY A 425 15.00 15.58 9.47
N LEU A 426 14.00 14.69 9.46
CA LEU A 426 12.94 14.63 8.46
C LEU A 426 11.77 15.54 8.86
N PRO A 427 11.55 16.70 8.22
CA PRO A 427 10.26 17.34 8.26
C PRO A 427 9.35 16.59 7.28
N ASN A 428 8.61 15.59 7.75
CA ASN A 428 7.45 15.07 7.03
C ASN A 428 6.35 14.85 8.07
N SER A 429 5.42 15.80 8.12
CA SER A 429 4.26 15.71 8.99
C SER A 429 3.18 14.90 8.27
N PRO A 430 2.42 14.02 8.95
CA PRO A 430 1.27 13.40 8.32
C PRO A 430 0.21 14.45 7.93
N ASP A 431 0.34 15.70 8.41
CA ASP A 431 -0.54 16.82 8.13
C ASP A 431 0.11 17.92 7.27
N GLU A 432 1.19 17.63 6.55
CA GLU A 432 1.73 18.59 5.58
C GLU A 432 0.70 18.96 4.49
N PRO A 433 0.76 20.19 3.94
CA PRO A 433 -0.27 20.66 3.00
C PRO A 433 -0.47 19.75 1.78
N PHE A 434 0.60 19.16 1.24
CA PHE A 434 0.55 18.18 0.17
C PHE A 434 -0.33 16.98 0.55
N LEU A 435 0.06 16.18 1.56
CA LEU A 435 -0.70 15.02 2.02
C LEU A 435 -2.13 15.40 2.42
N ARG A 436 -2.33 16.56 3.06
CA ARG A 436 -3.67 16.98 3.43
C ARG A 436 -4.57 17.24 2.25
N SER A 437 -4.06 17.91 1.23
CA SER A 437 -4.80 18.19 0.01
C SER A 437 -5.08 16.91 -0.79
N LEU A 438 -4.14 15.96 -0.81
CA LEU A 438 -4.33 14.63 -1.38
C LEU A 438 -5.47 13.88 -0.68
N LEU A 439 -5.43 13.81 0.65
CA LEU A 439 -6.44 13.13 1.46
C LEU A 439 -7.83 13.78 1.34
N ASN A 440 -7.91 15.10 1.28
CA ASN A 440 -9.18 15.81 1.15
C ASN A 440 -9.78 15.67 -0.25
N ASN A 441 -8.95 15.49 -1.28
CA ASN A 441 -9.38 15.33 -2.68
C ASN A 441 -9.25 13.89 -3.19
N ALA A 442 -9.09 12.91 -2.29
CA ALA A 442 -8.80 11.52 -2.61
C ALA A 442 -9.69 10.91 -3.71
N PRO A 443 -11.01 11.19 -3.81
CA PRO A 443 -11.83 10.70 -4.91
C PRO A 443 -11.30 11.00 -6.32
N LEU A 444 -10.52 12.08 -6.52
CA LEU A 444 -9.92 12.40 -7.84
C LEU A 444 -8.77 11.47 -8.23
N PHE A 445 -8.17 10.78 -7.26
CA PHE A 445 -6.95 9.99 -7.44
C PHE A 445 -7.16 8.49 -7.20
N ARG A 446 -8.34 8.11 -6.69
CA ARG A 446 -8.71 6.73 -6.39
C ARG A 446 -9.09 5.91 -7.61
N GLY A 447 -8.95 4.59 -7.46
CA GLY A 447 -9.34 3.62 -8.47
C GLY A 447 -8.63 3.88 -9.80
N LYS A 448 -9.40 3.96 -10.89
CA LYS A 448 -8.86 4.28 -12.22
C LYS A 448 -8.89 5.76 -12.59
N GLN A 449 -9.26 6.67 -11.67
CA GLN A 449 -9.44 8.10 -12.00
C GLN A 449 -8.18 8.73 -12.62
N LEU A 450 -7.00 8.41 -12.08
CA LEU A 450 -5.74 8.93 -12.60
C LEU A 450 -5.44 8.48 -14.04
N LEU A 451 -6.13 7.44 -14.53
CA LEU A 451 -6.00 6.83 -15.85
C LEU A 451 -7.28 7.00 -16.70
N CYS A 452 -8.12 7.96 -16.34
CA CYS A 452 -9.30 8.36 -17.12
C CYS A 452 -8.96 9.46 -18.13
N PRO A 453 -9.59 9.44 -19.32
CA PRO A 453 -9.39 10.48 -20.31
C PRO A 453 -9.93 11.82 -19.83
N VAL A 454 -9.26 12.86 -20.30
CA VAL A 454 -9.55 14.28 -20.06
C VAL A 454 -9.99 14.82 -21.42
N ALA A 455 -11.26 15.22 -21.57
CA ALA A 455 -11.76 15.68 -22.87
C ALA A 455 -10.90 16.84 -23.44
N GLY A 456 -10.55 16.73 -24.71
CA GLY A 456 -9.66 17.68 -25.40
C GLY A 456 -8.17 17.46 -25.16
N VAL A 457 -7.78 16.50 -24.32
CA VAL A 457 -6.38 16.20 -23.98
C VAL A 457 -6.09 14.73 -24.23
N GLU A 458 -5.08 14.47 -25.03
CA GLU A 458 -4.56 13.13 -25.24
C GLU A 458 -3.52 12.81 -24.16
N THR A 459 -3.58 11.61 -23.59
CA THR A 459 -2.79 11.25 -22.42
C THR A 459 -2.13 9.88 -22.57
N ILE A 460 -0.86 9.79 -22.19
CA ILE A 460 -0.16 8.53 -21.93
C ILE A 460 0.22 8.41 -20.46
N ALA A 461 0.32 7.19 -19.96
CA ALA A 461 0.91 6.90 -18.66
C ALA A 461 1.99 5.81 -18.77
N LEU A 462 3.16 6.08 -18.20
CA LEU A 462 4.25 5.12 -18.08
C LEU A 462 4.31 4.63 -16.64
N LEU A 463 4.06 3.34 -16.44
CA LEU A 463 4.01 2.72 -15.11
C LEU A 463 5.31 1.96 -14.82
N PRO A 464 6.05 2.31 -13.76
CA PRO A 464 7.25 1.57 -13.37
C PRO A 464 6.86 0.24 -12.72
N THR A 465 7.62 -0.81 -12.99
CA THR A 465 7.34 -2.17 -12.48
C THR A 465 7.39 -2.25 -10.97
N LEU A 466 8.22 -1.43 -10.31
CA LEU A 466 8.31 -1.46 -8.85
C LEU A 466 7.02 -1.00 -8.15
N ASP A 467 6.21 -0.15 -8.80
CA ASP A 467 4.94 0.32 -8.25
C ASP A 467 3.77 -0.64 -8.50
N ALA A 468 3.99 -1.68 -9.31
CA ALA A 468 2.96 -2.69 -9.57
C ALA A 468 2.38 -3.24 -8.26
N SER A 469 3.19 -3.43 -7.22
CA SER A 469 2.75 -4.01 -5.95
C SER A 469 1.76 -3.13 -5.18
N ALA A 470 1.77 -1.82 -5.41
CA ALA A 470 0.85 -0.86 -4.81
C ALA A 470 -0.40 -0.59 -5.68
N ASN A 471 -0.34 -0.95 -6.96
CA ASN A 471 -1.42 -0.80 -7.92
C ASN A 471 -2.46 -1.93 -7.77
N PRO A 472 -3.75 -1.69 -8.10
CA PRO A 472 -4.75 -2.75 -8.02
C PRO A 472 -4.54 -3.74 -9.19
N PRO A 473 -4.84 -5.03 -9.01
CA PRO A 473 -4.96 -5.94 -10.14
C PRO A 473 -6.15 -5.53 -11.02
N GLY A 474 -6.06 -5.80 -12.32
CA GLY A 474 -7.17 -5.57 -13.26
C GLY A 474 -7.45 -4.10 -13.59
N LEU A 475 -6.47 -3.19 -13.43
CA LEU A 475 -6.57 -1.83 -13.96
C LEU A 475 -7.02 -1.88 -15.41
N SER A 476 -8.18 -1.30 -15.71
CA SER A 476 -8.69 -1.12 -17.06
C SER A 476 -8.57 0.36 -17.43
N PRO A 477 -7.38 0.82 -17.86
CA PRO A 477 -7.16 2.21 -18.23
C PRO A 477 -7.99 2.57 -19.47
N GLN A 478 -8.34 3.84 -19.58
CA GLN A 478 -9.00 4.41 -20.77
C GLN A 478 -8.08 5.35 -21.55
N ILE A 479 -6.82 5.43 -21.11
CA ILE A 479 -5.71 6.12 -21.77
C ILE A 479 -4.65 5.09 -22.16
N SER A 480 -3.71 5.47 -23.03
CA SER A 480 -2.60 4.60 -23.40
C SER A 480 -1.65 4.39 -22.21
N VAL A 481 -1.47 3.13 -21.80
CA VAL A 481 -0.60 2.75 -20.68
C VAL A 481 0.57 1.88 -21.15
N VAL A 482 1.77 2.22 -20.70
CA VAL A 482 3.01 1.48 -21.01
C VAL A 482 3.70 1.07 -19.72
N GLU A 483 3.89 -0.22 -19.51
CA GLU A 483 4.56 -0.75 -18.33
C GLU A 483 6.07 -0.88 -18.57
N ILE A 484 6.89 -0.17 -17.78
CA ILE A 484 8.34 -0.05 -17.96
C ILE A 484 9.10 -0.72 -16.80
N PRO A 485 10.15 -1.53 -17.04
CA PRO A 485 11.02 -2.05 -16.00
C PRO A 485 11.90 -0.92 -15.45
N ALA A 486 11.44 -0.29 -14.38
CA ALA A 486 12.11 0.80 -13.69
C ALA A 486 11.62 0.90 -12.23
N PRO A 487 12.42 1.50 -11.35
CA PRO A 487 11.94 2.01 -10.06
C PRO A 487 11.13 3.30 -10.23
N HIS A 488 10.41 3.69 -9.18
CA HIS A 488 9.65 4.93 -9.14
C HIS A 488 10.56 6.16 -9.29
N GLY A 489 10.12 7.16 -10.07
CA GLY A 489 10.83 8.45 -10.22
C GLY A 489 12.14 8.39 -11.01
N LEU A 490 12.43 7.28 -11.71
CA LEU A 490 13.61 7.14 -12.58
C LEU A 490 13.21 6.76 -14.01
N LEU A 491 11.96 7.04 -14.41
CA LEU A 491 11.51 6.74 -15.77
C LEU A 491 12.13 7.69 -16.79
N ILE A 492 12.39 8.95 -16.42
CA ILE A 492 12.96 9.91 -17.36
C ILE A 492 14.39 9.51 -17.81
N ASP A 493 15.14 8.86 -16.93
CA ASP A 493 16.48 8.34 -17.21
C ASP A 493 16.47 7.00 -17.95
N ASN A 494 15.33 6.30 -17.99
CA ASN A 494 15.20 5.04 -18.68
C ASN A 494 15.15 5.27 -20.21
N PRO A 495 16.09 4.71 -21.00
CA PRO A 495 16.11 4.91 -22.46
C PRO A 495 14.83 4.46 -23.17
N GLY A 496 14.22 3.36 -22.68
CA GLY A 496 12.97 2.84 -23.23
C GLY A 496 11.79 3.75 -22.96
N ALA A 497 11.67 4.31 -21.76
CA ALA A 497 10.64 5.29 -21.43
C ALA A 497 10.81 6.59 -22.21
N ARG A 498 12.04 7.12 -22.29
CA ARG A 498 12.40 8.31 -23.05
C ARG A 498 11.99 8.21 -24.52
N GLN A 499 12.28 7.10 -25.18
CA GLN A 499 11.85 6.91 -26.57
C GLN A 499 10.32 6.98 -26.71
N ARG A 500 9.57 6.41 -25.76
CA ARG A 500 8.09 6.47 -25.79
C ARG A 500 7.55 7.87 -25.56
N ILE A 501 8.20 8.66 -24.72
CA ILE A 501 7.84 10.06 -24.50
C ILE A 501 8.05 10.86 -25.79
N ILE A 502 9.19 10.66 -26.46
CA ILE A 502 9.50 11.31 -27.74
C ILE A 502 8.50 10.88 -28.82
N ASP A 503 8.24 9.58 -28.96
CA ASP A 503 7.26 9.04 -29.92
C ASP A 503 5.87 9.64 -29.69
N PHE A 504 5.46 9.80 -28.43
CA PHE A 504 4.17 10.39 -28.08
C PHE A 504 4.06 11.86 -28.48
N PHE A 505 5.03 12.68 -28.09
CA PHE A 505 4.98 14.10 -28.41
C PHE A 505 5.13 14.39 -29.90
N ASN A 506 5.83 13.53 -30.66
CA ASN A 506 6.01 13.71 -32.10
C ASN A 506 4.90 13.11 -32.96
N ALA A 507 4.42 11.90 -32.61
CA ALA A 507 3.53 11.13 -33.49
C ALA A 507 2.15 10.87 -32.89
N LYS A 508 1.89 11.25 -31.62
CA LYS A 508 0.65 10.95 -30.89
C LYS A 508 0.31 9.44 -30.95
N GLN A 509 1.34 8.61 -31.02
CA GLN A 509 1.19 7.17 -31.18
C GLN A 509 2.14 6.45 -30.24
N VAL A 510 1.55 5.83 -29.22
CA VAL A 510 2.23 4.88 -28.37
C VAL A 510 1.36 3.65 -28.23
N GLN A 511 1.88 2.51 -28.69
CA GLN A 511 1.19 1.25 -28.51
C GLN A 511 1.18 0.87 -27.02
N PRO A 512 0.00 0.57 -26.44
CA PRO A 512 -0.08 0.04 -25.09
C PRO A 512 0.81 -1.19 -24.94
N ARG A 513 1.51 -1.30 -23.81
CA ARG A 513 2.36 -2.46 -23.53
C ARG A 513 2.05 -3.00 -22.14
N HIS A 514 1.36 -4.13 -22.14
CA HIS A 514 1.09 -4.92 -20.96
C HIS A 514 2.10 -6.05 -20.81
N ARG A 515 2.53 -6.30 -19.57
CA ARG A 515 3.52 -7.31 -19.23
C ARG A 515 2.96 -8.23 -18.15
N TRP A 516 3.21 -9.52 -18.33
CA TRP A 516 2.73 -10.55 -17.42
C TRP A 516 3.35 -10.42 -16.02
N ASP A 517 4.60 -9.97 -15.91
CA ASP A 517 5.32 -9.83 -14.65
C ASP A 517 4.78 -8.65 -13.84
N TYR A 518 4.38 -7.57 -14.51
CA TYR A 518 3.67 -6.45 -13.90
C TYR A 518 2.34 -6.91 -13.28
N ALA A 519 1.51 -7.61 -14.06
CA ALA A 519 0.23 -8.15 -13.58
C ALA A 519 0.39 -9.15 -12.41
N LEU A 520 1.45 -9.96 -12.46
CA LEU A 520 1.79 -10.87 -11.36
C LEU A 520 2.13 -10.10 -10.08
N ILE A 521 3.00 -9.08 -10.17
CA ILE A 521 3.41 -8.25 -9.02
C ILE A 521 2.20 -7.50 -8.44
N GLN A 522 1.31 -6.96 -9.28
CA GLN A 522 0.04 -6.36 -8.83
C GLN A 522 -0.80 -7.34 -8.02
N SER A 523 -1.00 -8.55 -8.56
CA SER A 523 -1.86 -9.56 -7.96
C SER A 523 -1.33 -9.99 -6.59
N VAL A 524 -0.03 -10.25 -6.48
CA VAL A 524 0.57 -10.68 -5.20
C VAL A 524 0.75 -9.53 -4.21
N GLY A 525 1.00 -8.32 -4.69
CA GLY A 525 1.10 -7.11 -3.86
C GLY A 525 -0.23 -6.74 -3.20
N ALA A 526 -1.35 -6.98 -3.88
CA ALA A 526 -2.70 -6.72 -3.36
C ALA A 526 -3.01 -7.43 -2.03
N ALA A 527 -2.37 -8.58 -1.76
CA ALA A 527 -2.50 -9.28 -0.48
C ALA A 527 -2.03 -8.42 0.71
N TRP A 528 -1.11 -7.48 0.49
CA TRP A 528 -0.48 -6.72 1.57
C TRP A 528 -0.99 -5.29 1.69
N GLN A 529 -1.84 -4.85 0.76
CA GLN A 529 -2.39 -3.50 0.74
C GLN A 529 -3.40 -3.27 1.90
N THR A 530 -3.34 -2.09 2.51
CA THR A 530 -4.34 -1.66 3.51
C THR A 530 -5.73 -1.52 2.88
N PRO A 531 -6.80 -2.01 3.55
CA PRO A 531 -8.17 -1.83 3.09
C PRO A 531 -8.49 -0.36 2.79
N ALA A 532 -9.14 -0.10 1.65
CA ALA A 532 -9.50 1.26 1.29
C ALA A 532 -10.72 1.72 2.11
N LEU A 533 -10.73 2.97 2.57
CA LEU A 533 -11.93 3.57 3.15
C LEU A 533 -12.95 3.81 2.02
N LYS A 534 -14.17 3.29 2.19
CA LYS A 534 -15.25 3.49 1.22
C LYS A 534 -15.53 4.98 1.03
N VAL A 535 -15.58 5.45 -0.23
CA VAL A 535 -15.74 6.88 -0.55
C VAL A 535 -17.00 7.46 0.09
N GLN A 536 -18.10 6.71 0.05
CA GLN A 536 -19.41 7.13 0.58
C GLN A 536 -19.46 7.30 2.11
N LEU A 537 -18.44 6.83 2.84
CA LEU A 537 -18.44 6.92 4.30
C LEU A 537 -17.87 8.22 4.84
N ASN A 538 -17.03 8.92 4.07
CA ASN A 538 -16.33 10.11 4.56
C ASN A 538 -16.99 11.39 4.03
N PRO A 539 -17.63 12.20 4.88
CA PRO A 539 -18.32 13.43 4.44
C PRO A 539 -17.40 14.45 3.74
N VAL A 540 -16.10 14.43 4.05
CA VAL A 540 -15.10 15.30 3.40
C VAL A 540 -15.06 15.08 1.88
N TRP A 541 -15.49 13.90 1.42
CA TRP A 541 -15.47 13.53 0.01
C TRP A 541 -16.81 13.76 -0.69
N ASP A 542 -17.87 14.19 -0.02
CA ASP A 542 -19.21 14.31 -0.63
C ASP A 542 -19.21 15.10 -1.94
N THR A 543 -18.37 16.13 -2.02
CA THR A 543 -18.10 16.91 -3.22
C THR A 543 -16.61 17.10 -3.40
N VAL A 544 -16.08 16.82 -4.60
CA VAL A 544 -14.70 17.13 -4.95
C VAL A 544 -14.67 17.86 -6.28
N ALA A 545 -13.99 19.02 -6.32
CA ALA A 545 -13.98 19.91 -7.48
C ALA A 545 -15.38 20.29 -7.99
N GLY A 546 -16.36 20.45 -7.10
CA GLY A 546 -17.75 20.74 -7.45
C GLY A 546 -18.55 19.54 -7.97
N VAL A 547 -17.93 18.36 -8.11
CA VAL A 547 -18.59 17.12 -8.55
C VAL A 547 -19.04 16.31 -7.34
N PRO A 548 -20.34 15.98 -7.20
CA PRO A 548 -20.82 15.07 -6.16
C PRO A 548 -20.21 13.67 -6.31
N THR A 549 -19.62 13.12 -5.25
CA THR A 549 -18.98 11.80 -5.30
C THR A 549 -19.77 10.70 -4.58
N GLN A 550 -20.93 11.01 -4.00
CA GLN A 550 -21.74 10.04 -3.24
C GLN A 550 -22.20 8.82 -4.05
N ARG A 551 -22.33 8.95 -5.37
CA ARG A 551 -22.66 7.84 -6.29
C ARG A 551 -21.43 7.31 -7.04
N HIS A 552 -20.23 7.75 -6.67
CA HIS A 552 -19.01 7.41 -7.38
C HIS A 552 -18.63 5.94 -7.15
N HIS A 553 -18.39 5.24 -8.25
CA HIS A 553 -17.75 3.93 -8.23
C HIS A 553 -16.26 4.14 -8.59
N PRO A 554 -15.30 3.63 -7.81
CA PRO A 554 -13.87 3.84 -8.06
C PRO A 554 -13.40 3.36 -9.45
N ASP A 555 -14.14 2.42 -10.04
CA ASP A 555 -13.88 1.86 -11.38
C ASP A 555 -14.63 2.55 -12.53
N ARG A 556 -15.32 3.67 -12.27
CA ARG A 556 -15.97 4.48 -13.32
C ARG A 556 -15.36 5.87 -13.33
N CYS A 557 -14.98 6.36 -14.50
CA CYS A 557 -14.47 7.73 -14.62
C CYS A 557 -15.55 8.72 -14.17
N LEU A 558 -15.15 9.72 -13.38
CA LEU A 558 -16.05 10.81 -13.03
C LEU A 558 -16.54 11.49 -14.33
N PRO A 559 -17.85 11.73 -14.46
CA PRO A 559 -18.37 12.52 -15.58
C PRO A 559 -17.76 13.92 -15.51
N ARG A 560 -17.50 14.50 -16.68
CA ARG A 560 -17.16 15.92 -16.80
C ARG A 560 -18.42 16.76 -16.78
#